data_AF-A0A1A6AMU5-F1
#
_entry.id   AF-A0A1A6AMU5-F1
#
_cell.length_a   1.000
_cell.length_b   1.000
_cell.length_c   1.000
_cell.angle_alpha   90.00
_cell.angle_beta   90.00
_cell.angle_gamma   90.00
#
_symmetry.space_group_name_H-M   'P 1'
#
loop_
_entity.id
_entity.type
_entity.pdbx_description
1 polymer ?
#
loop_
_entity_poly.entity_id
_entity_poly.type
_entity_poly.pdbx_seq_one_letter_code
_entity_poly.pdbx_strand_id
1 'polypeptide(L)' 'MLAGYPGKTFLRDQLIEDIWGVDFDGNERTLDVHIGRIRGKFPEHKYGFKIITIRGVGYKFEVTI' A
#
# COMPACT_ATOMS: atom_id res chain seq x y z
N MET A 1 -5.45 -6.65 3.35
CA MET A 1 -4.81 -5.96 4.49
C MET A 1 -5.11 -4.46 4.52
N LEU A 2 -4.52 -3.62 3.64
CA LEU A 2 -4.66 -2.16 3.69
C LEU A 2 -6.11 -1.65 3.87
N ALA A 3 -7.01 -2.03 2.95
CA ALA A 3 -8.42 -1.60 3.01
C ALA A 3 -9.21 -2.20 4.21
N GLY A 4 -8.71 -3.29 4.80
CA GLY A 4 -9.33 -3.90 5.99
C GLY A 4 -8.99 -3.15 7.28
N TYR A 5 -8.00 -2.25 7.26
CA TYR A 5 -7.60 -1.43 8.40
C TYR A 5 -7.40 0.04 7.97
N PRO A 6 -8.47 0.77 7.61
CA PRO A 6 -8.37 2.19 7.26
C PRO A 6 -7.71 3.01 8.37
N GLY A 7 -6.83 3.94 7.99
CA GLY A 7 -6.07 4.78 8.92
C GLY A 7 -4.81 4.12 9.50
N LYS A 8 -4.64 2.79 9.40
CA LYS A 8 -3.43 2.11 9.86
C LYS A 8 -2.29 2.23 8.85
N THR A 9 -1.12 2.64 9.33
CA THR A 9 0.12 2.60 8.55
C THR A 9 0.73 1.20 8.63
N PHE A 10 1.07 0.65 7.48
CA PHE A 10 1.81 -0.61 7.35
C PHE A 10 3.23 -0.32 6.87
N LEU A 11 4.21 -0.96 7.51
CA LEU A 11 5.62 -0.89 7.11
C LEU A 11 5.83 -1.58 5.77
N ARG A 12 6.82 -1.14 4.98
CA ARG A 12 7.13 -1.81 3.71
C ARG A 12 7.56 -3.26 3.91
N ASP A 13 8.49 -3.51 4.81
CA ASP A 13 8.99 -4.87 5.08
C ASP A 13 7.85 -5.80 5.50
N GLN A 14 6.97 -5.34 6.40
CA GLN A 14 5.77 -6.09 6.79
C GLN A 14 4.86 -6.40 5.59
N LEU A 15 4.60 -5.42 4.73
CA LEU A 15 3.79 -5.63 3.53
C LEU A 15 4.45 -6.61 2.56
N ILE A 16 5.78 -6.58 2.45
CA ILE A 16 6.52 -7.49 1.58
C ILE A 16 6.40 -8.91 2.11
N GLU A 17 6.69 -9.11 3.39
CA GLU A 17 6.61 -10.40 4.07
C GLU A 17 5.19 -10.99 4.01
N ASP A 18 4.17 -10.20 4.32
CA ASP A 18 2.79 -10.68 4.33
C ASP A 18 2.24 -11.04 2.92
N ILE A 19 2.78 -10.41 1.86
CA ILE A 19 2.28 -10.61 0.48
C ILE A 19 3.08 -11.67 -0.26
N TRP A 20 4.41 -11.68 -0.12
CA TRP A 20 5.32 -12.54 -0.87
C TRP A 20 6.08 -13.55 -0.01
N GLY A 21 6.10 -13.39 1.31
CA GLY A 21 6.82 -14.25 2.25
C GLY A 21 8.21 -13.70 2.64
N VAL A 22 8.76 -14.26 3.71
CA VAL A 22 10.09 -13.92 4.25
C VAL A 22 11.25 -14.20 3.28
N ASP A 23 11.08 -15.18 2.40
CA ASP A 23 12.10 -15.62 1.43
C ASP A 23 12.01 -14.85 0.09
N PHE A 24 11.26 -13.76 0.05
CA PHE A 24 11.11 -12.96 -1.17
C PHE A 24 12.41 -12.22 -1.49
N ASP A 25 13.08 -12.64 -2.56
CA ASP A 25 14.35 -12.04 -3.04
C ASP A 25 14.17 -10.72 -3.82
N GLY A 26 12.96 -10.14 -3.80
CA GLY A 26 12.68 -8.84 -4.40
C GLY A 26 12.79 -7.70 -3.40
N ASN A 27 12.95 -6.48 -3.90
CA ASN A 27 13.09 -5.29 -3.05
C ASN A 27 11.78 -4.49 -2.91
N GLU A 28 11.82 -3.44 -2.08
CA GLU A 28 10.72 -2.50 -1.87
C GLU A 28 10.13 -1.89 -3.15
N ARG A 29 10.89 -1.83 -4.26
CA ARG A 29 10.40 -1.28 -5.53
C ARG A 29 9.27 -2.12 -6.11
N THR A 30 9.26 -3.44 -5.87
CA THR A 30 8.17 -4.29 -6.33
C THR A 30 6.86 -3.88 -5.66
N LEU A 31 6.88 -3.64 -4.35
CA LEU A 31 5.73 -3.12 -3.61
C LEU A 31 5.29 -1.76 -4.16
N ASP A 32 6.23 -0.83 -4.36
CA ASP A 32 5.95 0.51 -4.90
C ASP A 32 5.25 0.46 -6.27
N VAL A 33 5.68 -0.43 -7.17
CA VAL A 33 5.05 -0.64 -8.49
C VAL A 33 3.60 -1.10 -8.33
N HIS A 34 3.32 -2.02 -7.41
CA HIS A 34 1.96 -2.51 -7.17
C HIS A 34 1.07 -1.41 -6.57
N ILE A 35 1.58 -0.62 -5.63
CA ILE A 35 0.86 0.54 -5.09
C ILE A 35 0.56 1.56 -6.20
N GLY A 36 1.52 1.83 -7.08
CA GLY A 36 1.32 2.72 -8.24
C GLY A 36 0.20 2.23 -9.16
N ARG A 37 0.20 0.93 -9.49
CA ARG A 37 -0.86 0.31 -10.31
C ARG A 37 -2.23 0.39 -9.64
N ILE A 38 -2.32 0.12 -8.33
CA ILE A 38 -3.58 0.22 -7.57
C ILE A 38 -4.10 1.66 -7.60
N ARG A 39 -3.26 2.66 -7.33
CA ARG A 39 -3.64 4.07 -7.39
C ARG A 39 -4.13 4.48 -8.78
N GLY A 40 -3.47 4.02 -9.84
CA GLY A 40 -3.90 4.28 -11.22
C GLY A 40 -5.25 3.64 -11.55
N LYS A 41 -5.49 2.43 -11.04
CA LYS A 41 -6.76 1.71 -11.23
C LYS A 41 -7.91 2.30 -10.42
N PHE A 42 -7.63 2.83 -9.23
CA PHE A 42 -8.63 3.36 -8.30
C PHE A 42 -8.33 4.83 -7.93
N PRO A 43 -8.58 5.77 -8.84
CA PRO A 43 -8.38 7.18 -8.55
C PRO A 43 -9.39 7.69 -7.51
N GLU A 44 -8.90 8.51 -6.57
CA GLU A 44 -9.66 8.99 -5.39
C GLU A 44 -11.02 9.61 -5.74
N HIS A 45 -11.05 10.47 -6.76
CA HIS A 45 -12.27 11.15 -7.20
C HIS A 45 -13.40 10.23 -7.70
N LYS A 46 -13.13 8.95 -7.96
CA LYS A 46 -14.15 7.97 -8.39
C LYS A 46 -14.52 6.97 -7.30
N TYR A 47 -13.61 6.69 -6.37
CA TYR A 47 -13.72 5.56 -5.46
C TYR A 47 -13.81 5.95 -3.98
N GLY A 48 -13.66 7.23 -3.62
CA GLY A 48 -13.83 7.69 -2.24
C GLY A 48 -12.78 7.13 -1.27
N PHE A 49 -11.60 6.79 -1.78
CA PHE A 49 -10.46 6.38 -0.97
C PHE A 49 -9.15 6.66 -1.68
N LYS A 50 -8.06 6.64 -0.92
CA LYS A 50 -6.70 6.66 -1.45
C LYS A 50 -5.74 5.82 -0.63
N ILE A 51 -4.65 5.40 -1.27
CA ILE A 51 -3.48 4.87 -0.58
C ILE A 51 -2.44 5.97 -0.51
N ILE A 52 -1.89 6.24 0.67
CA ILE A 52 -0.93 7.31 0.94
C ILE A 52 0.43 6.71 1.25
N THR A 53 1.47 7.36 0.76
CA THR A 53 2.87 7.02 1.10
C THR A 53 3.27 7.81 2.33
N ILE A 54 3.63 7.10 3.40
CA ILE A 54 4.30 7.68 4.55
C ILE A 54 5.81 7.54 4.29
N ARG A 55 6.45 8.64 3.91
CA ARG A 55 7.86 8.64 3.46
C ARG A 55 8.76 8.01 4.52
N GLY A 56 9.60 7.06 4.09
CA GLY A 56 10.51 6.32 4.97
C GLY A 56 9.86 5.25 5.85
N VAL A 57 8.54 5.05 5.75
CA VAL A 57 7.80 4.12 6.63
C VAL A 57 7.04 3.08 5.82
N GLY A 58 6.15 3.51 4.91
CA GLY A 58 5.34 2.58 4.13
C GLY A 58 4.02 3.19 3.66
N TYR A 59 2.92 2.45 3.83
CA TYR A 59 1.66 2.76 3.18
C TYR A 59 0.47 2.78 4.15
N LYS A 60 -0.46 3.69 3.91
CA LYS A 60 -1.71 3.83 4.66
C LYS A 60 -2.89 3.91 3.72
N PHE A 61 -3.98 3.24 4.05
CA PHE A 61 -5.26 3.37 3.36
C PHE A 61 -6.12 4.42 4.06
N GLU A 62 -6.67 5.38 3.33
CA GLU A 62 -7.60 6.37 3.85
C GLU A 62 -8.90 6.37 3.04
N VAL A 63 -10.03 6.41 3.74
CA VAL A 63 -11.34 6.66 3.13
C VAL A 63 -11.52 8.17 3.04
N THR A 64 -11.89 8.65 1.86
CA THR A 64 -12.18 10.05 1.60
C THR A 64 -13.69 10.20 1.48
N ILE A 65 -14.28 11.05 2.32
CA ILE A 65 -15.72 11.37 2.30
C ILE A 65 -16.04 12.22 1.07
#